data_AF-A0A5C7G376-F1
#
_entry.id   AF-A0A5C7G376-F1
#
_cell.length_a   1.000
_cell.length_b   1.000
_cell.length_c   1.000
_cell.angle_alpha   90.00
_cell.angle_beta   90.00
_cell.angle_gamma   90.00
#
_symmetry.space_group_name_H-M   'P 1'
#
loop_
_entity.id
_entity.type
_entity.pdbx_description
1 polymer ?
#
loop_
_entity_poly.entity_id
_entity_poly.type
_entity_poly.pdbx_seq_one_letter_code
_entity_poly.pdbx_strand_id
1 'polypeptide(L)'
;MKKILVLCLLASAMSGVSASGPFVAKECMRRCAEVSPIPEHKAWFDQKMAELRQKKSQETDPKALKRLAEEEEDLLADLEDKGEQFCSHICEE
;
A
#
# COMPACT_ATOMS: atom_id res chain seq x y z
N MET A 1 14.69 22.29 -50.39
CA MET A 1 14.42 22.51 -48.95
C MET A 1 13.01 23.06 -48.77
N LYS A 2 12.09 22.25 -48.23
CA LYS A 2 10.94 22.64 -47.38
C LYS A 2 10.15 21.37 -47.09
N LYS A 3 10.47 20.76 -45.94
CA LYS A 3 9.84 19.55 -45.42
C LYS A 3 8.48 19.97 -44.84
N ILE A 4 7.39 19.49 -45.43
CA ILE A 4 6.05 19.65 -44.87
C ILE A 4 5.90 18.55 -43.81
N LEU A 5 5.86 19.01 -42.56
CA LEU A 5 5.51 18.25 -41.38
C LEU A 5 4.06 17.77 -41.51
N VAL A 6 3.85 16.49 -41.80
CA VAL A 6 2.54 15.85 -41.59
C VAL A 6 2.57 15.19 -40.23
N LEU A 7 2.16 15.99 -39.25
CA LEU A 7 1.78 15.61 -37.90
C LEU A 7 0.37 14.99 -37.90
N CYS A 8 0.14 14.11 -36.92
CA CYS A 8 -1.16 13.75 -36.33
C CYS A 8 -2.10 12.82 -37.11
N LEU A 9 -1.84 11.51 -37.05
CA LEU A 9 -2.88 10.45 -37.17
C LEU A 9 -2.61 9.28 -36.20
N LEU A 10 -2.30 9.59 -34.93
CA LEU A 10 -2.22 8.62 -33.81
C LEU A 10 -3.02 9.10 -32.59
N ALA A 11 -4.07 9.89 -32.83
CA ALA A 11 -5.24 9.97 -31.95
C ALA A 11 -6.30 9.09 -32.66
N SER A 12 -6.85 8.01 -32.10
CA SER A 12 -7.49 7.94 -30.80
C SER A 12 -7.56 6.47 -30.34
N ALA A 13 -6.56 6.01 -29.58
CA ALA A 13 -6.66 4.75 -28.86
C ALA A 13 -6.29 4.92 -27.38
N MET A 14 -6.58 6.10 -26.83
CA MET A 14 -6.73 6.31 -25.40
C MET A 14 -7.86 7.32 -25.22
N SER A 15 -9.07 6.91 -25.61
CA SER A 15 -10.26 7.50 -25.02
C SER A 15 -10.14 7.23 -23.53
N GLY A 16 -9.78 8.28 -22.79
CA GLY A 16 -9.81 8.30 -21.34
C GLY A 16 -11.15 7.73 -20.89
N VAL A 17 -11.11 6.52 -20.34
CA VAL A 17 -12.17 6.06 -19.47
C VAL A 17 -11.92 6.84 -18.17
N SER A 18 -12.43 8.06 -18.13
CA SER A 18 -12.76 8.71 -16.86
C SER A 18 -13.97 7.96 -16.30
N ALA A 19 -13.80 6.67 -15.99
CA ALA A 19 -14.80 5.90 -15.28
C ALA A 19 -14.61 6.21 -13.79
N SER A 20 -14.89 7.44 -13.39
CA SER A 20 -15.09 7.80 -11.99
C SER A 20 -16.41 7.16 -11.52
N GLY A 21 -16.36 5.85 -11.28
CA GLY A 21 -17.45 5.05 -10.75
C GLY A 21 -16.95 4.16 -9.62
N PRO A 22 -17.83 3.65 -8.74
CA PRO A 22 -17.46 2.88 -7.55
C PRO A 22 -16.62 1.63 -7.86
N PHE A 23 -16.65 1.13 -9.09
CA PHE A 23 -15.79 0.04 -9.56
C PHE A 23 -14.31 0.44 -9.68
N VAL A 24 -14.03 1.67 -10.11
CA VAL A 24 -12.65 2.18 -10.28
C VAL A 24 -12.03 2.57 -8.96
N ALA A 25 -12.82 3.13 -8.02
CA ALA A 25 -12.36 3.36 -6.65
C ALA A 25 -11.97 2.04 -5.95
N LYS A 26 -12.78 0.98 -6.10
CA LYS A 26 -12.46 -0.35 -5.55
C LYS A 26 -11.21 -0.97 -6.18
N GLU A 27 -11.06 -0.87 -7.50
CA GLU A 27 -9.87 -1.36 -8.19
C GLU A 27 -8.61 -0.56 -7.83
N CYS A 28 -8.75 0.74 -7.59
CA CYS A 28 -7.68 1.59 -7.06
C CYS A 28 -7.26 1.14 -5.66
N MET A 29 -8.22 0.99 -4.73
CA MET A 29 -7.95 0.52 -3.36
C MET A 29 -7.25 -0.84 -3.37
N ARG A 30 -7.73 -1.79 -4.18
CA ARG A 30 -7.11 -3.12 -4.33
C ARG A 30 -5.66 -3.02 -4.79
N ARG A 31 -5.39 -2.21 -5.81
CA ARG A 31 -4.02 -2.01 -6.33
C ARG A 31 -3.13 -1.28 -5.33
N CYS A 32 -3.66 -0.29 -4.62
CA CYS A 32 -2.91 0.45 -3.62
C CYS A 32 -2.48 -0.47 -2.46
N ALA A 33 -3.39 -1.30 -1.95
CA ALA A 33 -3.09 -2.29 -0.92
C ALA A 33 -2.04 -3.32 -1.37
N GLU A 34 -2.08 -3.75 -2.63
CA GLU A 34 -1.11 -4.71 -3.22
C GLU A 34 0.30 -4.12 -3.38
N VAL A 35 0.42 -2.81 -3.61
CA VAL A 35 1.70 -2.15 -3.90
C VAL A 35 2.38 -1.63 -2.62
N SER A 36 1.66 -1.64 -1.49
CA SER A 36 2.12 -1.22 -0.15
C SER A 36 2.53 0.27 -0.08
N PRO A 37 1.74 1.15 0.57
CA PRO A 37 1.81 2.56 0.18
C PRO A 37 2.57 3.50 1.12
N ILE A 38 3.24 3.03 2.17
CA ILE A 38 3.84 3.96 3.15
C ILE A 38 5.35 3.73 3.27
N PRO A 39 6.15 4.24 2.32
CA PRO A 39 7.61 4.09 2.35
C PRO A 39 8.22 4.54 3.68
N GLU A 40 7.68 5.60 4.26
CA GLU A 40 8.17 6.19 5.52
C GLU A 40 7.88 5.31 6.73
N HIS A 41 6.72 4.65 6.77
CA HIS A 41 6.34 3.78 7.88
C HIS A 41 6.81 2.33 7.72
N LYS A 42 7.11 1.91 6.48
CA LYS A 42 7.57 0.56 6.19
C LYS A 42 8.90 0.25 6.90
N ALA A 43 9.86 1.17 6.87
CA ALA A 43 11.16 0.94 7.50
C ALA A 43 11.05 0.80 9.03
N TRP A 44 10.22 1.64 9.67
CA TRP A 44 9.94 1.55 11.10
C TRP A 44 9.20 0.24 11.45
N PHE A 45 8.20 -0.13 10.65
CA PHE A 45 7.45 -1.37 10.84
C PHE A 45 8.35 -2.61 10.68
N ASP A 46 9.15 -2.67 9.63
CA ASP A 46 10.11 -3.76 9.37
C ASP A 46 11.07 -3.91 10.56
N GLN A 47 11.56 -2.79 11.11
CA GLN A 47 12.41 -2.79 12.30
C GLN A 47 11.67 -3.36 13.53
N LYS A 48 10.44 -2.93 13.79
CA LYS A 48 9.65 -3.40 14.94
C LYS A 48 9.32 -4.88 14.84
N MET A 49 8.98 -5.37 13.65
CA MET A 49 8.76 -6.78 13.40
C MET A 49 10.03 -7.61 13.60
N ALA A 50 11.19 -7.11 13.20
CA ALA A 50 12.47 -7.78 13.46
C ALA A 50 12.76 -7.86 14.98
N GLU A 51 12.56 -6.76 15.72
CA GLU A 51 12.72 -6.70 17.18
C GLU A 51 11.78 -7.70 17.88
N LEU A 52 10.51 -7.77 17.49
CA LEU A 52 9.53 -8.71 18.04
C LEU A 52 9.89 -10.16 17.78
N ARG A 53 10.29 -10.49 16.54
CA ARG A 53 10.72 -11.85 16.19
C ARG A 53 11.95 -12.27 16.98
N GLN A 54 12.91 -11.35 17.15
CA GLN A 54 14.08 -11.60 17.97
C GLN A 54 13.69 -11.88 19.43
N LYS A 55 12.84 -11.03 20.03
CA LYS A 55 12.33 -11.24 21.40
C LYS A 55 11.61 -12.57 21.55
N LYS A 56 10.70 -12.92 20.61
CA LYS A 56 10.00 -14.22 20.59
C LYS A 56 10.97 -15.40 20.51
N SER A 57 12.06 -15.30 19.74
CA SER A 57 13.03 -16.38 19.60
C SER A 57 13.85 -16.65 20.87
N GLN A 58 13.94 -15.68 21.77
CA GLN A 58 14.70 -15.75 23.02
C GLN A 58 13.81 -15.96 24.24
N GLU A 59 12.50 -15.78 24.10
CA GLU A 59 11.53 -15.87 25.18
C GLU A 59 11.03 -17.31 25.38
N THR A 60 10.91 -17.72 26.64
CA THR A 60 10.44 -19.06 27.04
C THR A 60 9.24 -19.00 27.98
N ASP A 61 8.95 -17.85 28.58
CA ASP A 61 7.75 -17.65 29.39
C ASP A 61 6.50 -17.59 28.49
N PRO A 62 5.53 -18.50 28.66
CA PRO A 62 4.30 -18.50 27.86
C PRO A 62 3.48 -17.21 28.02
N LYS A 63 3.53 -16.53 29.16
CA LYS A 63 2.82 -15.25 29.34
C LYS A 63 3.48 -14.13 28.54
N ALA A 64 4.81 -14.09 28.52
CA ALA A 64 5.56 -13.15 27.70
C ALA A 64 5.37 -13.42 26.20
N LEU A 65 5.40 -14.68 25.76
CA LEU A 65 5.12 -15.06 24.38
C LEU A 65 3.72 -14.63 23.93
N LYS A 66 2.70 -14.77 24.79
CA LYS A 66 1.35 -14.30 24.49
C LYS A 66 1.31 -12.78 24.29
N ARG A 67 1.93 -12.01 25.20
CA ARG A 67 2.02 -10.54 25.06
C ARG A 67 2.74 -10.12 23.79
N LEU A 68 3.84 -10.79 23.44
CA LEU A 68 4.57 -10.52 22.20
C LEU A 68 3.76 -10.89 20.95
N ALA A 69 2.80 -11.81 21.06
CA ALA A 69 1.87 -12.12 19.97
C ALA A 69 0.77 -11.07 19.84
N GLU A 70 0.22 -10.60 20.96
CA GLU A 70 -0.72 -9.46 20.99
C GLU A 70 -0.05 -8.20 20.40
N GLU A 71 1.20 -7.90 20.77
CA GLU A 71 1.96 -6.76 20.21
C GLU A 71 2.22 -6.89 18.70
N GLU A 72 2.41 -8.12 18.18
CA GLU A 72 2.54 -8.36 16.74
C GLU A 72 1.21 -8.14 15.99
N GLU A 73 0.10 -8.57 16.58
CA GLU A 73 -1.25 -8.37 16.04
C GLU A 73 -1.61 -6.87 16.00
N ASP A 74 -1.36 -6.14 17.08
CA ASP A 74 -1.60 -4.70 17.17
C ASP A 74 -0.80 -3.92 16.12
N LEU A 75 0.47 -4.28 15.88
CA LEU A 75 1.29 -3.65 14.85
C LEU A 75 0.78 -3.93 13.43
N LEU A 76 0.31 -5.14 13.17
CA LEU A 76 -0.26 -5.51 11.87
C LEU A 76 -1.56 -4.73 11.61
N ALA A 77 -2.41 -4.60 12.62
CA ALA A 77 -3.64 -3.81 12.54
C ALA A 77 -3.34 -2.32 12.29
N ASP A 78 -2.38 -1.72 13.00
CA ASP A 78 -1.97 -0.32 12.78
C ASP A 78 -1.42 -0.10 11.36
N LEU A 79 -0.68 -1.07 10.81
CA LEU A 79 -0.20 -0.99 9.43
C LEU A 79 -1.36 -1.07 8.42
N GLU A 80 -2.32 -1.96 8.65
CA GLU A 80 -3.52 -2.11 7.81
C GLU A 80 -4.36 -0.82 7.83
N ASP A 81 -4.67 -0.28 9.01
CA ASP A 81 -5.42 0.97 9.18
C ASP A 81 -4.74 2.15 8.47
N LYS A 82 -3.42 2.30 8.65
CA LYS A 82 -2.66 3.35 7.96
C LYS A 82 -2.63 3.14 6.46
N GLY A 83 -2.50 1.90 6.01
CA GLY A 83 -2.56 1.52 4.61
C GLY A 83 -3.90 1.88 3.99
N GLU A 84 -5.00 1.57 4.68
CA GLU A 84 -6.35 1.93 4.27
C GLU A 84 -6.54 3.44 4.18
N GLN A 85 -6.10 4.21 5.19
CA GLN A 85 -6.16 5.68 5.19
C GLN A 85 -5.35 6.31 4.05
N PHE A 86 -4.17 5.78 3.76
CA PHE A 86 -3.37 6.28 2.65
C PHE A 86 -4.03 5.94 1.31
N CYS A 87 -4.52 4.71 1.16
CA CYS A 87 -5.16 4.29 -0.07
C CYS A 87 -6.48 5.01 -0.32
N SER A 88 -7.27 5.27 0.72
CA SER A 88 -8.49 6.07 0.57
C SER A 88 -8.15 7.49 0.11
N HIS A 89 -7.12 8.11 0.68
CA HIS A 89 -6.67 9.43 0.23
C HIS A 89 -6.28 9.44 -1.26
N ILE A 90 -5.55 8.44 -1.75
CA ILE A 90 -5.17 8.36 -3.18
C ILE A 90 -6.37 8.08 -4.09
N CYS A 91 -7.27 7.19 -3.66
CA CYS A 91 -8.29 6.63 -4.52
C CYS A 91 -9.62 7.40 -4.48
N GLU A 92 -9.77 8.33 -3.54
CA GLU A 92 -10.87 9.29 -3.46
C GLU A 92 -10.56 10.66 -4.10
N GLU A 93 -9.32 10.87 -4.57
CA GLU A 93 -8.93 12.02 -5.43
C GLU A 93 -9.24 11.82 -6.93
#